data_AF-I8A1M0-F1
#
_entry.id   AF-I8A1M0-F1
#
_cell.length_a   1.000
_cell.length_b   1.000
_cell.length_c   1.000
_cell.angle_alpha   90.00
_cell.angle_beta   90.00
_cell.angle_gamma   90.00
#
_symmetry.space_group_name_H-M   'P 1'
#
loop_
_entity.id
_entity.type
_entity.pdbx_description
1 polymer ?
#
loop_
_entity_poly.entity_id
_entity_poly.type
_entity_poly.pdbx_seq_one_letter_code
_entity_poly.pdbx_strand_id
1 'polypeptide(L)'
;MLPSSEGRTPMMRVISQSVVPRDITDEFTNAASRLRTGQLVKDEYFTLFEAVGALEIMDSKMDSGYLGPGQTDVQALEDDYDTTRELAPEQVIGIMDELLCHEVGGTFPESDEYPLMWRYTETNRAMADGMAYGTSTLANTFHLSIP
;
A
#
# COMPACT_ATOMS: atom_id res chain seq x y z
N MET A 1 -6.23 -0.52 42.33
CA MET A 1 -5.79 -1.66 41.50
C MET A 1 -7.04 -2.23 40.84
N LEU A 2 -7.24 -1.92 39.56
CA LEU A 2 -8.35 -2.48 38.77
C LEU A 2 -7.80 -3.68 37.97
N PRO A 3 -8.53 -4.80 37.91
CA PRO A 3 -8.09 -5.96 37.14
C PRO A 3 -8.29 -5.70 35.64
N SER A 4 -7.24 -5.93 34.85
CA SER A 4 -7.28 -5.88 33.39
C SER A 4 -7.85 -7.18 32.85
N SER A 5 -9.08 -7.13 32.36
CA SER A 5 -9.63 -8.17 31.48
C SER A 5 -10.41 -7.47 30.37
N GLU A 6 -9.94 -7.62 29.13
CA GLU A 6 -10.71 -7.80 27.89
C GLU A 6 -9.90 -7.35 26.67
N GLY A 7 -9.97 -8.14 25.59
CA GLY A 7 -9.37 -7.78 24.30
C GLY A 7 -8.47 -8.84 23.65
N ARG A 8 -8.58 -10.13 23.98
CA ARG A 8 -7.99 -11.18 23.12
C ARG A 8 -9.06 -11.57 22.09
N THR A 9 -9.02 -10.93 20.92
CA THR A 9 -9.81 -11.36 19.76
C THR A 9 -9.55 -12.85 19.51
N PRO A 10 -10.60 -13.68 19.36
CA PRO A 10 -10.40 -15.09 19.10
C PRO A 10 -9.80 -15.21 17.69
N MET A 11 -8.53 -15.60 17.60
CA MET A 11 -7.95 -16.01 16.32
C MET A 11 -8.90 -17.02 15.69
N MET A 12 -9.37 -16.73 14.49
CA MET A 12 -10.21 -17.62 13.70
C MET A 12 -9.45 -18.93 13.48
N ARG A 13 -9.67 -19.91 14.36
CA ARG A 13 -9.13 -21.25 14.23
C ARG A 13 -10.05 -21.99 13.29
N VAL A 14 -9.70 -22.03 12.01
CA VAL A 14 -10.27 -22.99 11.07
C VAL A 14 -9.87 -24.39 11.56
N ILE A 15 -10.80 -25.11 12.19
CA ILE A 15 -10.62 -26.51 12.58
C ILE A 15 -11.21 -27.36 11.45
N SER A 16 -10.48 -27.51 10.35
CA SER A 16 -10.76 -28.56 9.38
C SER A 16 -9.78 -29.71 9.62
N GLN A 17 -10.33 -30.85 10.06
CA GLN A 17 -9.65 -32.12 10.35
C GLN A 17 -8.67 -32.10 11.54
N SER A 18 -8.62 -33.22 12.29
CA SER A 18 -7.88 -33.40 13.54
C SER A 18 -6.35 -33.46 13.34
N VAL A 19 -5.77 -32.43 12.74
CA VAL A 19 -4.32 -32.30 12.66
C VAL A 19 -3.84 -31.85 14.04
N VAL A 20 -3.23 -32.78 14.78
CA VAL A 20 -2.47 -32.43 15.98
C VAL A 20 -1.18 -31.78 15.49
N PRO A 21 -0.97 -30.46 15.69
CA PRO A 21 0.25 -29.81 15.27
C PRO A 21 1.42 -30.39 16.08
N ARG A 22 2.46 -30.85 15.39
CA ARG A 22 3.72 -31.25 15.99
C ARG A 22 4.70 -30.10 15.86
N ASP A 23 5.29 -29.71 16.97
CA ASP A 23 6.41 -28.76 16.94
C ASP A 23 7.64 -29.46 16.33
N ILE A 24 8.19 -28.85 15.29
CA ILE A 24 9.37 -29.34 14.57
C ILE A 24 10.52 -28.34 14.61
N THR A 25 10.44 -27.31 15.45
CA THR A 25 11.40 -26.20 15.49
C THR A 25 12.83 -26.71 15.67
N ASP A 26 13.09 -27.52 16.69
CA ASP A 26 14.44 -28.04 16.98
C ASP A 26 14.99 -28.93 15.86
N GLU A 27 14.14 -29.81 15.32
CA GLU A 27 14.53 -30.73 14.24
C GLU A 27 14.87 -29.95 12.96
N PHE A 28 14.06 -28.94 12.62
CA PHE A 28 14.25 -28.11 11.45
C PHE A 28 15.49 -27.23 11.59
N THR A 29 15.69 -26.57 12.73
CA THR A 29 16.87 -25.74 12.99
C THR A 29 18.17 -26.58 12.96
N ASN A 30 18.17 -27.79 13.53
CA ASN A 30 19.30 -28.70 13.46
C ASN A 30 19.60 -29.12 12.00
N ALA A 31 18.58 -29.51 11.23
CA ALA A 31 18.75 -29.87 9.83
C ALA A 31 19.30 -28.70 9.00
N ALA A 32 18.73 -27.49 9.16
CA ALA A 32 19.15 -26.28 8.45
C ALA A 32 20.60 -25.89 8.77
N SER A 33 21.04 -26.05 10.03
CA SER A 33 22.42 -25.74 10.46
C SER A 33 23.51 -26.54 9.75
N ARG A 34 23.16 -27.68 9.12
CA ARG A 34 24.10 -28.54 8.38
C ARG A 34 24.30 -28.09 6.93
N LEU A 35 23.49 -27.14 6.45
CA LEU A 35 23.63 -26.59 5.11
C LEU A 35 24.86 -25.68 5.03
N ARG A 36 25.62 -25.80 3.95
CA ARG A 36 26.71 -24.85 3.65
C ARG A 36 26.15 -23.60 3.00
N THR A 37 26.81 -22.48 3.19
CA THR A 37 26.50 -21.22 2.50
C THR A 37 26.44 -21.44 0.99
N GLY A 38 25.38 -20.95 0.35
CA GLY A 38 25.12 -21.15 -1.08
C GLY A 38 24.35 -22.41 -1.44
N GLN A 39 23.98 -23.26 -0.46
CA GLN A 39 23.07 -24.38 -0.68
C GLN A 39 21.62 -23.96 -0.42
N LEU A 40 20.71 -24.42 -1.27
CA LEU A 40 19.27 -24.20 -1.14
C LEU A 40 18.53 -25.53 -1.28
N VAL A 41 17.66 -25.83 -0.32
CA VAL A 41 16.75 -26.97 -0.39
C VAL A 41 15.42 -26.45 -0.92
N LYS A 42 15.03 -26.92 -2.10
CA LYS A 42 13.77 -26.57 -2.75
C LYS A 42 13.23 -27.78 -3.52
N ASP A 43 11.97 -27.72 -3.90
CA ASP A 43 11.41 -28.66 -4.86
C ASP A 43 12.10 -28.56 -6.23
N GLU A 44 12.11 -29.64 -7.01
CA GLU A 44 12.77 -29.69 -8.32
C GLU A 44 12.20 -28.63 -9.28
N TYR A 45 10.87 -28.48 -9.29
CA TYR A 45 10.17 -27.58 -10.22
C TYR A 45 10.10 -26.13 -9.74
N PHE A 46 10.33 -25.87 -8.45
CA PHE A 46 10.33 -24.52 -7.91
C PHE A 46 11.49 -23.71 -8.46
N THR A 47 11.22 -22.58 -9.11
CA THR A 47 12.28 -21.74 -9.70
C THR A 47 12.62 -20.57 -8.78
N LEU A 48 13.88 -20.10 -8.84
CA LEU A 48 14.27 -18.92 -8.07
C LEU A 48 13.58 -17.64 -8.55
N PHE A 49 13.10 -17.61 -9.80
CA PHE A 49 12.36 -16.47 -10.33
C PHE A 49 11.01 -16.30 -9.62
N GLU A 50 10.33 -17.40 -9.29
CA GLU A 50 9.10 -17.38 -8.49
C GLU A 50 9.36 -16.84 -7.08
N ALA A 51 10.53 -17.15 -6.51
CA ALA A 51 10.91 -16.64 -5.19
C ALA A 51 11.15 -15.13 -5.14
N VAL A 52 11.49 -14.47 -6.27
CA VAL A 52 11.73 -13.01 -6.31
C VAL A 52 10.45 -12.22 -6.01
N GLY A 53 9.28 -12.79 -6.30
CA GLY A 53 7.99 -12.17 -5.98
C GLY A 53 7.48 -12.44 -4.57
N ALA A 54 8.22 -13.19 -3.74
CA ALA A 54 7.79 -13.51 -2.38
C ALA A 54 7.86 -12.27 -1.47
N LEU A 55 6.84 -12.08 -0.63
CA LEU A 55 6.85 -11.05 0.41
C LEU A 55 7.70 -11.49 1.60
N GLU A 56 8.55 -10.58 2.09
CA GLU A 56 9.35 -10.80 3.28
C GLU A 56 8.61 -10.26 4.51
N ILE A 57 8.34 -11.12 5.48
CA ILE A 57 7.64 -10.77 6.72
C ILE A 57 8.56 -9.96 7.63
N MET A 58 8.00 -8.95 8.30
CA MET A 58 8.71 -7.95 9.13
C MET A 58 9.65 -7.00 8.38
N ASP A 59 9.61 -6.97 7.04
CA ASP A 59 10.30 -5.92 6.28
C ASP A 59 9.38 -4.70 6.10
N SER A 60 9.90 -3.51 6.43
CA SER A 60 9.10 -2.28 6.42
C SER A 60 8.55 -1.83 5.06
N LYS A 61 9.08 -2.37 3.95
CA LYS A 61 8.67 -2.02 2.58
C LYS A 61 7.93 -3.16 1.90
N MET A 62 8.22 -4.40 2.27
CA MET A 62 7.67 -5.59 1.64
C MET A 62 6.51 -6.20 2.45
N ASP A 63 6.36 -5.87 3.74
CA ASP A 63 5.28 -6.37 4.59
C ASP A 63 4.23 -5.27 4.83
N SER A 64 3.05 -5.43 4.24
CA SER A 64 1.92 -4.51 4.46
C SER A 64 1.36 -4.57 5.88
N GLY A 65 1.65 -5.64 6.62
CA GLY A 65 1.33 -5.77 8.04
C GLY A 65 2.39 -5.17 8.97
N TYR A 66 3.51 -4.67 8.44
CA TYR A 66 4.53 -4.04 9.26
C TYR A 66 4.04 -2.67 9.75
N LEU A 67 3.94 -2.54 11.07
CA LEU A 67 3.68 -1.26 11.73
C LEU A 67 4.96 -0.71 12.35
N GLY A 68 5.24 0.55 12.07
CA GLY A 68 6.39 1.23 12.66
C GLY A 68 6.28 1.34 14.19
N PRO A 69 7.40 1.49 14.90
CA PRO A 69 7.39 1.67 16.34
C PRO A 69 6.52 2.88 16.73
N GLY A 70 5.41 2.62 17.43
CA GLY A 70 4.43 3.63 17.87
C GLY A 70 3.14 3.70 17.04
N GLN A 71 3.03 2.93 15.95
CA GLN A 71 1.77 2.74 15.23
C GLN A 71 1.04 1.52 15.82
N THR A 72 0.01 1.74 16.62
CA THR A 72 -0.85 0.67 17.13
C THR A 72 -2.11 0.56 16.27
N ASP A 73 -2.11 -0.40 15.35
CA ASP A 73 -3.21 -1.23 14.79
C ASP A 73 -4.64 -0.68 14.55
N VAL A 74 -4.96 0.61 14.75
CA VAL A 74 -6.33 1.14 14.55
C VAL A 74 -6.33 2.44 13.75
N GLN A 75 -5.42 3.37 14.05
CA GLN A 75 -5.41 4.69 13.38
C GLN A 75 -4.95 4.69 11.91
N ALA A 76 -4.28 3.62 11.45
CA ALA A 76 -3.71 3.54 10.10
C ALA A 76 -4.51 2.64 9.14
N LEU A 77 -5.43 1.82 9.66
CA LEU A 77 -6.20 0.83 8.89
C LEU A 77 -7.68 1.21 8.77
N GLU A 78 -8.19 2.06 9.66
CA GLU A 78 -9.55 2.58 9.59
C GLU A 78 -9.48 4.09 9.34
N ASP A 79 -9.44 4.47 8.07
CA ASP A 79 -9.94 5.79 7.68
C ASP A 79 -11.44 5.79 8.04
N ASP A 80 -11.79 6.43 9.17
CA ASP A 80 -13.18 6.60 9.63
C ASP A 80 -13.91 7.61 8.72
N TYR A 81 -14.10 7.23 7.47
CA TYR A 81 -14.78 8.03 6.47
C TYR A 81 -16.28 7.68 6.48
N ASP A 82 -17.08 8.61 6.98
CA ASP A 82 -18.54 8.50 6.95
C ASP A 82 -19.05 8.62 5.50
N THR A 83 -19.45 7.48 4.93
CA THR A 83 -20.03 7.39 3.58
C THR A 83 -21.43 7.99 3.46
N THR A 84 -22.08 8.28 4.60
CA THR A 84 -23.45 8.83 4.64
C THR A 84 -23.49 10.35 4.72
N ARG A 85 -22.34 10.99 4.90
CA ARG A 85 -22.25 12.46 4.97
C ARG A 85 -22.70 13.10 3.67
N GLU A 86 -23.46 14.18 3.78
CA GLU A 86 -23.80 15.00 2.61
C GLU A 86 -22.54 15.70 2.07
N LEU A 87 -22.37 15.65 0.75
CA LEU A 87 -21.27 16.29 0.04
C LEU A 87 -21.79 17.52 -0.70
N ALA A 88 -21.07 18.63 -0.57
CA ALA A 88 -21.31 19.78 -1.44
C ALA A 88 -20.93 19.44 -2.90
N PRO A 89 -21.57 20.05 -3.91
CA PRO A 89 -21.25 19.80 -5.32
C PRO A 89 -19.76 19.94 -5.65
N GLU A 90 -19.09 20.91 -5.04
CA GLU A 90 -17.65 21.15 -5.21
C GLU A 90 -16.81 20.00 -4.65
N GLN A 91 -17.23 19.40 -3.54
CA GLN A 91 -16.55 18.24 -2.95
C GLN A 91 -16.71 16.99 -3.82
N VAL A 92 -17.89 16.81 -4.42
CA VAL A 92 -18.12 15.72 -5.38
C VAL A 92 -17.22 15.89 -6.60
N ILE A 93 -17.16 17.10 -7.16
CA ILE A 93 -16.27 17.41 -8.30
C ILE A 93 -14.80 17.20 -7.93
N GLY A 94 -14.38 17.61 -6.72
CA GLY A 94 -13.01 17.39 -6.24
C GLY A 94 -12.64 15.91 -6.14
N ILE A 95 -13.55 15.07 -5.63
CA ILE A 95 -13.34 13.61 -5.58
C ILE A 95 -13.26 13.03 -7.00
N MET A 96 -14.13 13.46 -7.90
CA MET A 96 -14.12 13.00 -9.30
C MET A 96 -12.82 13.39 -10.02
N ASP A 97 -12.31 14.60 -9.78
CA ASP A 97 -11.06 15.09 -10.36
C ASP A 97 -9.85 14.30 -9.84
N GLU A 98 -9.80 14.03 -8.54
CA GLU A 98 -8.69 13.27 -7.94
C GLU A 98 -8.67 11.81 -8.43
N LEU A 99 -9.84 11.16 -8.52
CA LEU A 99 -9.96 9.80 -9.08
C LEU A 99 -9.50 9.76 -10.55
N LEU A 100 -9.86 10.77 -11.35
CA LEU A 100 -9.43 10.87 -12.74
C LEU A 100 -7.90 11.09 -12.84
N CYS A 101 -7.32 11.92 -11.97
CA CYS A 101 -5.88 12.13 -11.92
C CYS A 101 -5.12 10.83 -11.60
N HIS A 102 -5.62 10.03 -10.67
CA HIS A 102 -5.02 8.73 -10.34
C HIS A 102 -5.08 7.72 -11.49
N GLU A 103 -6.23 7.61 -12.16
CA GLU A 103 -6.39 6.72 -13.31
C GLU A 103 -5.43 7.10 -14.44
N VAL A 104 -5.35 8.39 -14.73
CA VAL A 104 -4.48 8.93 -15.79
C VAL A 104 -3.00 8.76 -15.42
N GLY A 105 -2.61 9.05 -14.17
CA GLY A 105 -1.23 8.86 -13.71
C GLY A 105 -0.79 7.38 -13.63
N GLY A 106 -1.72 6.46 -13.35
CA GLY A 106 -1.46 5.02 -13.34
C GLY A 106 -1.41 4.40 -14.74
N THR A 107 -2.17 4.95 -15.69
CA THR A 107 -2.28 4.42 -17.07
C THR A 107 -1.15 4.92 -17.98
N PHE A 108 -0.68 6.15 -17.77
CA PHE A 108 0.36 6.75 -18.59
C PHE A 108 1.66 6.85 -17.78
N PRO A 109 2.67 5.99 -18.04
CA PRO A 109 3.96 6.15 -17.39
C PRO A 109 4.56 7.51 -17.74
N GLU A 110 5.38 8.04 -16.83
CA GLU A 110 6.17 9.26 -17.03
C GLU A 110 6.90 9.16 -18.38
N SER A 111 6.37 9.85 -19.37
CA SER A 111 6.81 9.77 -20.76
C SER A 111 6.69 11.16 -21.37
N ASP A 112 7.70 11.53 -22.15
CA ASP A 112 7.80 12.84 -22.83
C ASP A 112 6.70 13.07 -23.87
N GLU A 113 5.81 12.08 -24.08
CA GLU A 113 4.77 12.10 -25.11
C GLU A 113 3.56 12.94 -24.72
N TYR A 114 3.24 13.07 -23.42
CA TYR A 114 2.09 13.86 -22.93
C TYR A 114 2.44 14.77 -21.74
N PRO A 115 3.34 15.75 -21.94
CA PRO A 115 3.88 16.58 -20.85
C PRO A 115 2.82 17.49 -20.19
N LEU A 116 1.73 17.82 -20.89
CA LEU A 116 0.63 18.62 -20.32
C LEU A 116 -0.22 17.82 -19.33
N MET A 117 -0.34 16.51 -19.53
CA MET A 117 -1.15 15.63 -18.70
C MET A 117 -0.43 15.27 -17.40
N TRP A 118 0.89 15.03 -17.47
CA TRP A 118 1.73 14.91 -16.30
C TRP A 118 1.81 16.20 -15.47
N ARG A 119 1.92 17.36 -16.12
CA ARG A 119 1.88 18.65 -15.43
C ARG A 119 0.54 18.91 -14.72
N TYR A 120 -0.56 18.42 -15.28
CA TYR A 120 -1.88 18.52 -14.65
C TYR A 120 -1.92 17.74 -13.32
N THR A 121 -1.49 16.48 -13.32
CA THR A 121 -1.46 15.65 -12.12
C THR A 121 -0.47 16.18 -11.06
N GLU A 122 0.71 16.66 -11.47
CA GLU A 122 1.67 17.29 -10.55
C GLU A 122 1.14 18.59 -9.94
N THR A 123 0.47 19.43 -10.74
CA THR A 123 -0.07 20.71 -10.26
C THR A 123 -1.19 20.48 -9.25
N ASN A 124 -2.09 19.54 -9.52
CA ASN A 124 -3.17 19.18 -8.60
C ASN A 124 -2.63 18.59 -7.28
N ARG A 125 -1.59 17.76 -7.35
CA ARG A 125 -0.89 17.23 -6.16
C ARG A 125 -0.23 18.34 -5.33
N ALA A 126 0.48 19.27 -5.97
CA ALA A 126 1.12 20.40 -5.29
C ALA A 126 0.10 21.36 -4.65
N MET A 127 -1.06 21.54 -5.28
CA MET A 127 -2.17 22.30 -4.71
C MET A 127 -2.81 21.59 -3.50
N ALA A 128 -2.95 20.26 -3.54
CA ALA A 128 -3.45 19.46 -2.42
C ALA A 128 -2.49 19.47 -1.21
N ASP A 129 -1.18 19.48 -1.45
CA ASP A 129 -0.14 19.54 -0.40
C ASP A 129 0.11 20.96 0.15
N GLY A 130 -0.66 21.96 -0.30
CA GLY A 130 -0.55 23.35 0.18
C GLY A 130 0.73 24.09 -0.25
N MET A 131 1.52 23.53 -1.18
CA MET A 131 2.66 24.21 -1.79
C MET A 131 2.18 25.10 -2.94
N ALA A 132 1.79 26.33 -2.60
CA ALA A 132 1.50 27.37 -3.58
C ALA A 132 2.78 27.79 -4.34
N TYR A 133 3.11 27.09 -5.44
CA TYR A 133 3.95 27.69 -6.46
C TYR A 133 3.15 28.82 -7.11
N GLY A 134 3.67 30.04 -7.00
CA GLY A 134 2.99 31.29 -7.29
C GLY A 134 2.15 31.27 -8.57
N THR A 135 0.96 31.84 -8.45
CA THR A 135 -0.13 31.99 -9.44
C THR A 135 0.23 32.82 -10.70
N SER A 136 1.49 32.83 -11.13
CA SER A 136 1.99 33.73 -12.16
C SER A 136 2.08 33.12 -13.58
N THR A 137 1.86 31.82 -13.77
CA THR A 137 2.06 31.18 -15.10
C THR A 137 0.78 30.66 -15.75
N LEU A 138 -0.36 30.62 -15.05
CA LEU A 138 -1.62 30.12 -15.62
C LEU A 138 -2.48 31.19 -16.32
N ALA A 139 -2.12 32.48 -16.22
CA ALA A 139 -2.87 33.52 -16.92
C ALA A 139 -2.59 33.61 -18.43
N ASN A 140 -1.58 32.90 -18.96
CA ASN A 140 -1.07 33.16 -20.32
C ASN A 140 -1.11 31.99 -21.32
N THR A 141 -1.76 30.86 -20.99
CA THR A 141 -1.75 29.68 -21.87
C THR A 141 -3.13 29.16 -22.26
N PHE A 142 -4.21 29.86 -21.89
CA PHE A 142 -5.56 29.60 -22.41
C PHE A 142 -6.03 30.71 -23.36
N HIS A 143 -5.20 31.05 -24.35
CA HIS A 143 -5.70 31.67 -25.58
C HIS A 143 -5.91 30.56 -26.62
N LEU A 144 -6.88 29.68 -26.36
CA LEU A 144 -7.43 28.80 -27.39
C LEU A 144 -8.23 29.68 -28.35
N SER A 145 -7.58 30.12 -29.43
CA SER A 145 -8.27 30.47 -30.66
C SER A 145 -9.02 29.24 -31.14
N ILE A 146 -10.33 29.25 -30.94
CA ILE A 146 -11.29 28.47 -31.72
C ILE A 146 -11.94 29.48 -32.69
N PRO A 147 -12.06 29.16 -33.99
CA PRO A 147 -12.59 30.09 -35.00
C PRO A 147 -14.00 30.58 -34.72
#